data_AF-A0A2M8D839-F1
#
_entry.id   AF-A0A2M8D839-F1
#
_cell.length_a   1.000
_cell.length_b   1.000
_cell.length_c   1.000
_cell.angle_alpha   90.00
_cell.angle_beta   90.00
_cell.angle_gamma   90.00
#
_symmetry.space_group_name_H-M   'P 1'
#
loop_
_entity.id
_entity.type
_entity.pdbx_description
1 polymer ?
#
loop_
_entity_poly.entity_id
_entity_poly.type
_entity_poly.pdbx_seq_one_letter_code
_entity_poly.pdbx_strand_id
1 'polypeptide(L)' 'MPFIEDIFAREILDSRGNPTVEVDVYLESGIMGRAAVPSGASTGEREALE' A
#
# COMPACT_ATOMS: atom_id res chain seq x y z
N MET A 1 -2.05 -13.38 18.03
CA MET A 1 -3.42 -12.92 17.71
C MET A 1 -3.35 -12.10 16.42
N PRO A 2 -4.27 -12.30 15.46
CA PRO A 2 -4.21 -11.61 14.16
C PRO A 2 -4.91 -10.24 14.17
N PHE A 3 -5.15 -9.64 15.34
CA PHE A 3 -5.77 -8.32 15.42
C PHE A 3 -4.77 -7.27 14.99
N ILE A 4 -5.24 -6.33 14.16
CA ILE A 4 -4.48 -5.18 13.71
C ILE A 4 -4.39 -4.19 14.87
N GLU A 5 -3.16 -3.81 15.21
CA GLU A 5 -2.85 -2.83 16.25
C GLU A 5 -2.67 -1.45 15.63
N ASP A 6 -1.90 -1.35 14.54
CA ASP A 6 -1.57 -0.06 13.90
C ASP A 6 -1.40 -0.19 12.38
N ILE A 7 -1.64 0.93 11.68
CA ILE A 7 -1.46 1.06 10.22
C ILE A 7 -0.79 2.40 9.91
N PHE A 8 0.32 2.37 9.18
CA PHE A 8 1.04 3.57 8.74
C PHE A 8 1.22 3.60 7.23
N ALA A 9 0.83 4.70 6.59
CA ALA A 9 1.02 4.92 5.17
C ALA A 9 2.09 5.99 4.89
N ARG A 10 2.80 5.83 3.78
CA ARG A 10 3.78 6.80 3.28
C ARG A 10 3.75 6.85 1.75
N GLU A 11 4.15 7.99 1.20
CA GLU A 11 4.41 8.13 -0.24
C GLU A 11 5.81 7.59 -0.57
N ILE A 12 5.90 6.81 -1.64
CA ILE A 12 7.14 6.32 -2.25
C ILE A 12 7.10 6.54 -3.76
N LEU A 13 8.19 6.27 -4.46
CA LEU A 13 8.21 6.28 -5.93
C LEU A 13 8.12 4.85 -6.48
N ASP A 14 7.30 4.67 -7.51
CA ASP A 14 7.22 3.41 -8.27
C ASP A 14 8.41 3.24 -9.24
N SER A 15 8.40 2.16 -10.02
CA SER A 15 9.46 1.87 -11.00
C SER A 15 9.54 2.86 -12.18
N ARG A 16 8.51 3.70 -12.38
CA ARG A 16 8.44 4.76 -13.39
C ARG A 16 8.74 6.14 -12.80
N GLY A 17 8.99 6.24 -11.49
CA GLY A 17 9.24 7.50 -10.78
C GLY A 17 7.96 8.27 -10.42
N ASN A 18 6.79 7.65 -10.50
CA ASN A 18 5.53 8.27 -10.07
C ASN A 18 5.31 8.03 -8.56
N PRO A 19 4.78 9.01 -7.83
CA PRO A 19 4.31 8.79 -6.46
C PRO A 19 3.30 7.65 -6.35
N THR A 20 3.47 6.78 -5.36
CA THR A 20 2.52 5.72 -4.97
C THR A 20 2.54 5.50 -3.46
N VAL A 21 1.60 4.71 -2.95
CA VAL A 21 1.41 4.46 -1.51
C VAL A 21 2.08 3.16 -1.08
N GLU A 22 2.85 3.21 0.02
CA GLU A 22 3.31 2.04 0.78
C GLU A 22 2.70 2.05 2.18
N VAL A 23 2.28 0.88 2.66
CA VAL A 23 1.64 0.71 3.96
C VAL A 23 2.36 -0.34 4.79
N ASP A 24 2.63 0.00 6.04
CA ASP A 24 3.00 -0.93 7.11
C ASP A 24 1.78 -1.25 7.97
N VAL A 25 1.58 -2.53 8.28
CA VAL A 25 0.55 -3.03 9.20
C VAL A 25 1.22 -3.77 10.35
N TYR A 26 0.88 -3.38 11.58
CA TYR A 26 1.35 -4.00 12.80
C TYR A 26 0.20 -4.79 13.43
N LEU A 27 0.47 -6.04 13.83
CA LEU A 27 -0.45 -6.87 14.58
C LEU A 27 -0.07 -6.90 16.06
N GLU A 28 -1.04 -7.11 16.95
CA GLU A 28 -0.80 -7.28 18.39
C GLU A 28 0.18 -8.44 18.71
N SER A 29 0.37 -9.38 17.78
CA SER A 29 1.40 -10.43 17.92
C SER A 29 2.83 -9.94 17.68
N GLY A 30 3.03 -8.65 17.40
CA GLY A 30 4.31 -8.06 17.03
C GLY A 30 4.77 -8.34 15.59
N ILE A 31 3.92 -8.97 14.77
CA ILE A 31 4.21 -9.18 13.35
C ILE A 31 3.98 -7.87 12.60
N MET A 32 4.89 -7.54 11.69
CA MET A 32 4.78 -6.41 10.79
C MET A 32 4.77 -6.90 9.34
N GLY A 33 3.81 -6.41 8.56
CA GLY A 33 3.70 -6.64 7.12
C GLY A 33 3.73 -5.33 6.35
N ARG A 34 4.39 -5.33 5.19
CA ARG A 34 4.53 -4.16 4.31
C ARG A 34 4.08 -4.48 2.90
N ALA A 35 3.34 -3.56 2.28
CA ALA A 35 2.94 -3.66 0.88
C ALA A 35 2.95 -2.28 0.21
N ALA A 36 3.43 -2.25 -1.05
CA ALA A 36 3.34 -1.09 -1.93
C ALA A 36 2.28 -1.33 -3.00
N VAL A 37 1.50 -0.29 -3.31
CA VAL A 37 0.47 -0.33 -4.36
C VAL A 37 1.14 -0.09 -5.72
N PRO A 38 0.94 -0.97 -6.72
CA PRO A 38 1.40 -0.68 -8.08
C PRO A 38 0.54 0.44 -8.70
N SER A 39 1.16 1.32 -9.50
CA SER A 39 0.40 2.32 -10.27
C SER A 39 0.12 1.80 -11.69
N GLY A 40 -1.13 1.92 -12.13
CA GLY A 40 -1.58 1.57 -13.46
C GLY A 40 -1.10 2.58 -14.51
N ALA A 41 -0.90 2.11 -15.75
CA ALA A 41 -0.85 3.00 -16.93
C ALA A 41 -2.21 3.07 -17.65
N SER A 42 -3.10 2.13 -17.32
CA SER A 42 -4.40 1.97 -17.95
C SER A 42 -5.33 3.11 -17.52
N THR A 43 -6.27 3.45 -18.41
CA THR A 43 -7.33 4.43 -18.16
C THR A 43 -8.69 3.79 -18.37
N GLY A 44 -8.83 2.51 -18.00
CA GLY A 44 -10.04 1.75 -18.27
C GLY A 44 -11.24 2.33 -17.50
N GLU A 45 -12.35 2.56 -18.20
CA GLU A 45 -13.53 3.23 -17.61
C GLU A 45 -14.23 2.42 -16.50
N ARG A 46 -13.84 1.15 -16.30
CA ARG A 46 -14.39 0.23 -15.28
C ARG A 46 -13.36 -0.21 -14.25
N GLU A 47 -12.19 0.41 -14.24
CA GLU A 47 -11.15 0.12 -13.25
C GLU A 47 -11.46 0.82 -11.92
N ALA A 48 -10.93 0.29 -10.81
CA ALA A 48 -10.96 1.02 -9.55
C ALA A 48 -10.06 2.26 -9.70
N LEU A 49 -10.51 3.39 -9.15
CA LEU A 49 -9.69 4.61 -9.14
C LEU A 49 -8.58 4.47 -8.11
N GLU A 50 -7.36 4.81 -8.52
CA GLU A 50 -6.15 4.83 -7.69
C GLU A 50 -6.07 6.09 -6.82
#